data_AF-A0A2S7RRC9-F1
#
_entry.id   AF-A0A2S7RRC9-F1
#
_cell.length_a   1.000
_cell.length_b   1.000
_cell.length_c   1.000
_cell.angle_alpha   90.00
_cell.angle_beta   90.00
_cell.angle_gamma   90.00
#
_symmetry.space_group_name_H-M   'P 1'
#
loop_
_entity.id
_entity.type
_entity.pdbx_description
1 polymer ?
#
loop_
_entity_poly.entity_id
_entity_poly.type
_entity_poly.pdbx_seq_one_letter_code
_entity_poly.pdbx_strand_id
1 'polypeptide(L)'
;MREEMITPFLPLGSILRLVGTEDDQLLYFVVARAIAKNEEEKVISRYRVAPHPFGDIPSQEVFSIHADQITEVLFEGFQNQDDEEFLDDLLRQLRDAPARPLLVQEEQPVPIVETIKSNEEERLKEDPFYQFR
;
A
#
# COMPACT_ATOMS: atom_id res chain seq x y z
N MET A 1 12.14 16.53 22.08
CA MET A 1 12.81 16.41 20.77
C MET A 1 11.77 15.91 19.79
N ARG A 2 11.61 16.57 18.63
CA ARG A 2 10.82 15.99 17.53
C ARG A 2 11.62 14.78 17.04
N GLU A 3 11.01 13.59 16.96
CA GLU A 3 11.63 12.49 16.20
C GLU A 3 11.66 12.97 14.75
N GLU A 4 12.85 13.27 14.26
CA GLU A 4 13.03 13.75 12.89
C GLU A 4 13.01 12.56 11.94
N MET A 5 12.17 12.66 10.91
CA MET A 5 12.14 11.68 9.83
C MET A 5 13.36 11.86 8.94
N ILE A 6 13.96 10.76 8.52
CA ILE A 6 15.11 10.79 7.61
C ILE A 6 14.73 10.79 6.13
N THR A 7 13.45 10.56 5.84
CA THR A 7 12.90 10.54 4.47
C THR A 7 11.76 11.54 4.35
N PRO A 8 11.55 12.14 3.15
CA PRO A 8 10.41 13.03 2.93
C PRO A 8 9.09 12.32 3.22
N PHE A 9 8.06 13.05 3.65
CA PHE A 9 6.70 12.50 3.83
C PHE A 9 5.79 13.04 2.72
N LEU A 10 5.75 12.34 1.59
CA LEU A 10 5.03 12.78 0.40
C LEU A 10 3.51 12.86 0.65
N PRO A 11 2.82 13.89 0.15
CA PRO A 11 1.37 14.01 0.25
C PRO A 11 0.60 12.92 -0.53
N LEU A 12 -0.66 12.69 -0.17
CA LEU A 12 -1.55 11.81 -0.93
C LEU A 12 -1.77 12.35 -2.35
N GLY A 13 -1.85 11.43 -3.32
CA GLY A 13 -1.99 11.77 -4.73
C GLY A 13 -0.70 12.22 -5.42
N SER A 14 0.45 12.19 -4.74
CA SER A 14 1.75 12.41 -5.38
C SER A 14 2.00 11.35 -6.47
N ILE A 15 2.58 11.75 -7.59
CA ILE A 15 2.89 10.88 -8.74
C ILE A 15 4.38 10.59 -8.78
N LEU A 16 4.72 9.31 -8.86
CA LEU A 16 6.06 8.78 -8.67
C LEU A 16 6.49 7.88 -9.83
N ARG A 17 7.81 7.80 -10.04
CA ARG A 17 8.49 6.70 -10.74
C ARG A 17 9.24 5.86 -9.72
N LEU A 18 9.22 4.55 -9.89
CA LEU A 18 9.85 3.60 -8.97
C LEU A 18 11.09 2.95 -9.60
N VAL A 19 11.99 2.45 -8.77
CA VAL A 19 13.15 1.67 -9.20
C VAL A 19 12.75 0.23 -9.47
N GLY A 20 13.22 -0.34 -10.58
CA GLY A 20 13.16 -1.79 -10.82
C GLY A 20 11.78 -2.33 -11.22
N THR A 21 10.90 -1.47 -11.74
CA THR A 21 9.65 -1.89 -12.38
C THR A 21 9.92 -2.39 -13.80
N GLU A 22 9.20 -3.41 -14.26
CA GLU A 22 9.39 -3.97 -15.61
C GLU A 22 9.09 -2.95 -16.73
N ASP A 23 8.27 -1.96 -16.42
CA ASP A 23 7.91 -0.86 -17.31
C ASP A 23 8.41 0.47 -16.72
N ASP A 24 9.50 0.99 -17.28
CA ASP A 24 10.07 2.29 -16.91
C ASP A 24 9.14 3.46 -17.21
N GLN A 25 8.07 3.28 -17.99
CA GLN A 25 7.09 4.34 -18.29
C GLN A 25 5.90 4.35 -17.34
N LEU A 26 5.71 3.28 -16.55
CA LEU A 26 4.57 3.18 -15.66
C LEU A 26 4.72 4.15 -14.48
N LEU A 27 3.66 4.93 -14.26
CA LEU A 27 3.59 5.89 -13.16
C LEU A 27 2.78 5.32 -12.02
N TYR A 28 3.08 5.78 -10.81
CA TYR A 28 2.38 5.34 -9.61
C TYR A 28 1.86 6.54 -8.83
N PHE A 29 0.68 6.40 -8.23
CA PHE A 29 0.12 7.42 -7.35
C PHE A 29 0.08 6.93 -5.90
N VAL A 30 0.41 7.82 -4.97
CA VAL A 30 0.36 7.53 -3.52
C VAL A 30 -1.09 7.50 -3.06
N VAL A 31 -1.56 6.34 -2.60
CA VAL A 31 -2.93 6.13 -2.09
C VAL A 31 -3.02 6.02 -0.58
N ALA A 32 -1.94 5.61 0.07
CA ALA A 32 -1.85 5.61 1.52
C ALA A 32 -0.42 5.89 1.96
N ARG A 33 -0.28 6.34 3.21
CA ARG A 33 1.00 6.71 3.81
C ARG A 33 1.07 6.11 5.19
N ALA A 34 2.27 5.75 5.60
CA ALA A 34 2.58 5.24 6.92
C ALA A 34 4.01 5.66 7.29
N ILE A 35 4.35 5.49 8.56
CA ILE A 35 5.72 5.62 9.04
C ILE A 35 6.14 4.31 9.72
N ALA A 36 7.42 4.01 9.68
CA ALA A 36 8.00 2.84 10.33
C ALA A 36 9.38 3.18 10.88
N LYS A 37 9.87 2.37 11.84
CA LYS A 37 11.28 2.40 12.24
C LYS A 37 12.06 1.42 11.37
N ASN A 38 13.21 1.84 10.86
CA ASN A 38 14.15 0.93 10.21
C ASN A 38 14.97 0.15 11.26
N GLU A 39 15.91 -0.68 10.81
CA GLU A 39 16.80 -1.45 11.69
C GLU A 39 17.68 -0.59 12.62
N GLU A 40 17.92 0.67 12.24
CA GLU A 40 18.67 1.65 13.02
C GLU A 40 17.78 2.51 13.93
N GLU A 41 16.52 2.10 14.15
CA GLU A 41 15.49 2.82 14.91
C GLU A 41 15.12 4.21 14.36
N LYS A 42 15.54 4.54 13.13
CA LYS A 42 15.21 5.80 12.46
C LYS A 42 13.83 5.74 11.82
N VAL A 43 13.08 6.83 11.93
CA VAL A 43 11.73 6.93 11.36
C VAL A 43 11.82 7.17 9.85
N ILE A 44 11.23 6.26 9.08
CA ILE A 44 11.15 6.29 7.62
C ILE A 44 9.70 6.31 7.15
N SER A 45 9.48 6.92 5.99
CA SER A 45 8.20 6.94 5.30
C SER A 45 7.96 5.63 4.55
N ARG A 46 6.73 5.13 4.61
CA ARG A 46 6.21 4.06 3.77
C ARG A 46 4.97 4.53 3.04
N TYR A 47 4.78 4.02 1.83
CA TYR A 47 3.65 4.38 0.99
C TYR A 47 2.94 3.13 0.51
N ARG A 48 1.64 3.24 0.28
CA ARG A 48 0.97 2.36 -0.67
C ARG A 48 0.78 3.12 -1.96
N VAL A 49 1.08 2.46 -3.06
CA VAL A 49 1.02 3.05 -4.39
C VAL A 49 0.18 2.18 -5.31
N ALA A 50 -0.52 2.85 -6.20
CA ALA A 50 -1.33 2.21 -7.22
C ALA A 50 -0.81 2.62 -8.61
N PRO A 51 -0.80 1.72 -9.59
CA PRO A 51 -0.34 2.04 -10.94
C PRO A 51 -1.34 2.95 -11.66
N HIS A 52 -0.85 3.94 -12.39
CA HIS A 52 -1.64 4.81 -13.24
C HIS A 52 -1.56 4.33 -14.70
N PRO A 53 -2.67 4.32 -15.47
CA PRO A 53 -4.01 4.78 -15.12
C PRO A 53 -4.90 3.72 -14.45
N PHE A 54 -4.38 2.52 -14.22
CA PHE A 54 -5.20 1.33 -13.96
C PHE A 54 -5.82 1.29 -12.56
N GLY A 55 -5.12 1.80 -11.54
CA GLY A 55 -5.55 1.72 -10.15
C GLY A 55 -5.41 0.31 -9.58
N ASP A 56 -6.39 -0.10 -8.75
CA ASP A 56 -6.46 -1.43 -8.14
C ASP A 56 -7.37 -2.34 -8.96
N ILE A 57 -6.78 -3.16 -9.82
CA ILE A 57 -7.51 -4.11 -10.68
C ILE A 57 -6.91 -5.51 -10.54
N PRO A 58 -7.63 -6.59 -10.89
CA PRO A 58 -7.11 -7.96 -10.70
C PRO A 58 -5.77 -8.29 -11.39
N SER A 59 -5.33 -7.47 -12.35
CA SER A 59 -4.04 -7.65 -13.04
C SER A 59 -2.93 -6.75 -12.48
N GLN A 60 -3.27 -5.77 -11.64
CA GLN A 60 -2.38 -4.73 -11.15
C GLN A 60 -2.83 -4.29 -9.76
N GLU A 61 -2.04 -4.64 -8.75
CA GLU A 61 -2.42 -4.43 -7.35
C GLU A 61 -1.79 -3.18 -6.76
N VAL A 62 -2.41 -2.69 -5.69
CA VAL A 62 -1.80 -1.67 -4.82
C VAL A 62 -0.84 -2.31 -3.83
N PHE A 63 0.45 -2.01 -3.98
CA PHE A 63 1.51 -2.54 -3.12
C PHE A 63 2.15 -1.47 -2.24
N SER A 64 2.91 -1.93 -1.23
CA SER A 64 3.64 -1.05 -0.32
C SER A 64 5.07 -0.83 -0.80
N ILE A 65 5.57 0.39 -0.67
CA ILE A 65 6.94 0.78 -0.99
C ILE A 65 7.57 1.57 0.16
N HIS A 66 8.90 1.56 0.16
CA HIS A 66 9.73 2.44 0.97
C HIS A 66 10.18 3.67 0.16
N ALA A 67 10.58 4.73 0.84
CA ALA A 67 10.97 5.99 0.19
C ALA A 67 12.23 5.88 -0.69
N ASP A 68 13.11 4.92 -0.42
CA ASP A 68 14.32 4.62 -1.20
C ASP A 68 14.02 3.96 -2.56
N GLN A 69 12.82 3.39 -2.74
CA GLN A 69 12.37 2.82 -4.00
C GLN A 69 11.84 3.88 -4.98
N ILE A 70 11.76 5.14 -4.56
CA ILE A 70 11.27 6.25 -5.37
C ILE A 70 12.44 6.83 -6.17
N THR A 71 12.38 6.73 -7.50
CA THR A 71 13.37 7.30 -8.41
C THR A 71 13.15 8.79 -8.61
N GLU A 72 11.89 9.17 -8.84
CA GLU A 72 11.51 10.55 -9.19
C GLU A 72 10.09 10.85 -8.72
N VAL A 73 9.90 12.07 -8.19
CA VAL A 73 8.58 12.63 -7.88
C VAL A 73 8.21 13.59 -9.00
N LEU A 74 7.23 13.21 -9.82
CA LEU A 74 6.79 14.01 -10.97
C LEU A 74 5.78 15.08 -10.57
N PHE A 75 5.01 14.82 -9.53
CA PHE A 75 3.99 15.72 -9.01
C PHE A 75 3.83 15.51 -7.51
N GLU A 76 3.84 16.59 -6.75
CA GLU A 76 3.48 16.56 -5.34
C GLU A 76 1.98 16.67 -5.16
N GLY A 77 1.43 15.78 -4.36
CA GLY A 77 0.00 15.70 -4.10
C GLY A 77 -0.55 16.84 -3.26
N PHE A 78 -1.80 16.68 -2.80
CA PHE A 78 -2.46 17.72 -2.01
C PHE A 78 -2.00 17.68 -0.55
N GLN A 79 -1.57 18.83 -0.04
CA GLN A 79 -1.19 19.04 1.35
C GLN A 79 -1.97 20.23 1.94
N ASN A 80 -2.43 20.07 3.17
CA ASN A 80 -3.08 21.12 3.96
C ASN A 80 -2.66 21.01 5.43
N GLN A 81 -3.24 21.87 6.28
CA GLN A 81 -2.94 21.84 7.72
C GLN A 81 -3.34 20.50 8.38
N ASP A 82 -4.47 19.91 7.98
CA ASP A 82 -4.91 18.61 8.51
C ASP A 82 -3.88 17.50 8.22
N ASP A 83 -3.17 17.61 7.09
CA ASP A 83 -2.09 16.71 6.70
C ASP A 83 -0.90 16.77 7.65
N GLU A 84 -0.54 17.98 8.08
CA GLU A 84 0.54 18.23 9.04
C GLU A 84 0.15 17.68 10.42
N GLU A 85 -1.09 17.92 10.85
CA GLU A 85 -1.63 17.39 12.12
C GLU A 85 -1.66 15.85 12.10
N PHE A 86 -2.04 15.25 10.97
CA PHE A 86 -2.00 13.80 10.78
C PHE A 86 -0.59 13.23 10.92
N LEU A 87 0.42 13.86 10.31
CA LEU A 87 1.80 13.44 10.43
C LEU A 87 2.30 13.51 11.88
N ASP A 88 2.00 14.61 12.57
CA ASP A 88 2.34 14.78 13.99
C ASP A 88 1.73 13.68 14.86
N ASP A 89 0.47 13.32 14.61
CA ASP A 89 -0.21 12.24 15.34
C ASP A 89 0.39 10.86 15.04
N LEU A 90 0.76 10.58 13.79
CA LEU A 90 1.48 9.35 13.44
C LEU A 90 2.81 9.24 14.21
N LEU A 91 3.60 10.31 14.24
CA LEU A 91 4.88 10.34 14.95
C LEU A 91 4.70 10.11 16.46
N ARG A 92 3.66 10.71 17.06
CA ARG A 92 3.32 10.47 18.47
C ARG A 92 2.96 9.00 18.72
N GLN A 93 2.10 8.43 17.88
CA GLN A 93 1.69 7.03 18.00
C GLN A 93 2.88 6.07 17.87
N LEU A 94 3.80 6.33 16.95
CA LEU A 94 5.00 5.50 16.77
C LEU A 94 5.93 5.55 17.98
N ARG A 95 6.07 6.72 18.62
CA ARG A 95 6.87 6.89 19.84
C ARG A 95 6.26 6.18 21.04
N ASP A 96 4.95 6.30 21.18
CA ASP A 96 4.21 5.83 22.35
C ASP A 96 3.76 4.36 22.19
N ALA A 97 3.99 3.76 21.01
CA ALA A 97 3.68 2.36 20.74
C ALA A 97 4.50 1.43 21.64
N PRO A 98 3.85 0.50 22.38
CA PRO A 98 4.59 -0.54 23.09
C PRO A 98 5.36 -1.39 22.09
N ALA A 99 6.62 -1.71 22.39
CA ALA A 99 7.44 -2.61 21.60
C ALA A 99 6.74 -3.96 21.47
N ARG A 100 5.97 -4.14 20.40
CA ARG A 100 5.25 -5.38 20.15
C ARG A 100 6.28 -6.35 19.59
N PRO A 101 6.46 -7.55 20.20
CA PRO A 101 7.31 -8.55 19.59
C PRO A 101 6.80 -8.82 18.17
N LEU A 102 7.72 -8.84 17.22
CA LEU A 102 7.47 -9.22 15.83
C LEU A 102 6.89 -10.64 15.85
N LEU A 103 5.57 -10.76 15.80
CA LEU A 103 4.95 -12.01 15.38
C LEU A 103 5.24 -12.12 13.90
N VAL A 104 6.25 -12.93 13.57
CA VAL A 104 6.42 -13.50 12.23
C VAL A 104 5.08 -14.15 11.91
N GLN A 105 4.27 -13.48 11.09
CA GLN A 105 3.14 -14.14 10.47
C GLN A 105 3.77 -15.05 9.43
N GLU A 106 3.96 -16.32 9.80
CA GLU A 106 4.09 -17.37 8.80
C GLU A 106 2.84 -17.24 7.92
N GLU A 107 3.03 -16.84 6.65
CA GLU A 107 2.00 -16.91 5.64
C GLU A 107 1.54 -18.37 5.56
N GLN A 108 0.46 -18.71 6.28
CA GLN A 108 -0.21 -19.97 6.05
C GLN A 108 -0.83 -19.88 4.65
N PRO A 109 -0.47 -20.78 3.71
CA PRO A 109 -1.11 -20.79 2.41
C PRO A 109 -2.57 -21.15 2.62
N VAL A 110 -3.46 -20.18 2.45
CA VAL A 110 -4.90 -20.41 2.51
C VAL A 110 -5.26 -21.20 1.23
N PRO A 111 -5.80 -22.44 1.33
CA PRO A 111 -6.21 -23.20 0.16
C PRO A 111 -7.52 -22.62 -0.39
N ILE A 112 -7.42 -21.56 -1.20
CA ILE A 112 -8.58 -20.80 -1.71
C ILE A 112 -9.17 -21.44 -2.99
N VAL A 113 -8.41 -22.28 -3.70
CA VAL A 113 -8.73 -22.65 -5.09
C VAL A 113 -9.85 -23.69 -5.21
N GLU A 114 -9.97 -24.64 -4.29
CA GLU A 114 -11.02 -25.68 -4.38
C GLU A 114 -12.39 -25.18 -3.89
N THR A 115 -12.41 -24.35 -2.84
CA THR A 115 -13.64 -23.88 -2.19
C THR A 115 -14.43 -22.87 -3.07
N ILE A 116 -13.75 -22.12 -3.94
CA ILE A 116 -14.41 -21.16 -4.84
C ILE A 116 -15.09 -21.88 -6.01
N LYS A 117 -14.43 -22.88 -6.61
CA LYS A 117 -14.99 -23.65 -7.75
C LYS A 117 -16.29 -24.36 -7.37
N SER A 118 -16.34 -24.97 -6.19
CA SER A 118 -17.56 -25.65 -5.71
C SER A 118 -18.74 -24.69 -5.52
N ASN A 119 -18.48 -23.47 -5.08
CA ASN A 119 -19.52 -22.47 -4.81
C ASN A 119 -20.08 -21.84 -6.11
N GLU A 120 -19.24 -21.62 -7.13
CA GLU A 120 -19.71 -21.15 -8.44
C GLU A 120 -20.57 -22.20 -9.17
N GLU A 121 -20.19 -23.48 -9.12
CA GLU A 121 -20.95 -24.55 -9.77
C GLU A 121 -22.33 -24.77 -9.14
N GLU A 122 -22.47 -24.55 -7.84
CA GLU A 122 -23.76 -24.61 -7.16
C GLU A 122 -24.66 -23.43 -7.53
N ARG A 123 -24.11 -22.22 -7.59
CA ARG A 123 -24.85 -21.00 -7.94
C ARG A 123 -25.29 -20.96 -9.41
N LEU A 124 -24.53 -21.60 -10.31
CA LEU A 124 -24.92 -21.76 -11.72
C LEU A 124 -26.13 -22.69 -11.90
N LYS A 125 -26.29 -23.71 -11.03
CA LYS A 125 -27.44 -24.63 -11.09
C LYS A 125 -28.74 -23.98 -10.63
N GLU A 126 -28.65 -22.96 -9.78
CA GLU A 126 -29.80 -22.18 -9.30
C GLU A 126 -30.21 -21.06 -10.27
N ASP A 127 -29.39 -20.75 -11.30
CA ASP A 127 -29.70 -19.70 -12.27
C ASP A 127 -30.78 -20.18 -13.27
N PRO A 128 -31.98 -19.56 -13.30
CA PRO A 128 -33.05 -19.92 -14.21
C PRO A 128 -32.71 -19.70 -15.69
N PHE A 129 -31.63 -18.97 -16.00
CA PHE A 129 -31.14 -18.75 -17.35
C PHE A 129 -30.03 -19.72 -17.80
N TYR A 130 -29.54 -20.59 -16.91
CA TYR A 130 -28.47 -21.54 -17.23
C TYR A 130 -28.86 -22.54 -18.33
N GLN A 131 -30.15 -22.87 -18.45
CA GLN A 131 -30.65 -23.79 -19.48
C GLN A 131 -30.72 -23.20 -20.90
N PHE A 132 -30.44 -21.91 -21.07
CA PHE A 132 -30.53 -21.21 -22.36
C PHE A 132 -29.17 -20.92 -23.01
N ARG A 133 -28.08 -21.51 -22.51
CA ARG A 133 -26.75 -21.45 -23.11
C ARG A 133 -26.40 -22.71 -23.91
#